data_AF-U7Q432-F1
#
_entry.id   AF-U7Q432-F1
#
_cell.length_a   1.000
_cell.length_b   1.000
_cell.length_c   1.000
_cell.angle_alpha   90.00
_cell.angle_beta   90.00
_cell.angle_gamma   90.00
#
_symmetry.space_group_name_H-M   'P 1'
#
loop_
_entity.id
_entity.type
_entity.pdbx_description
1 polymer ?
#
loop_
_entity_poly.entity_id
_entity_poly.type
_entity_poly.pdbx_seq_one_letter_code
_entity_poly.pdbx_strand_id
1 'polypeptide(L)'
;MPLLTFNLSYPLPAECQPQRVLDALHRYEPLITPNPYLASWRRRPVDLTEIVDDPFFTEDGTALAAFEVVENIVLVPGVASKDVVIPCVMQRFANGVRCRSVAMGGVRVWSTWRVLPAGQFTSDISTPSSKSSSKSSSKSSSKSSGRTSRDEARRSRSHSPTASPAQAPVAAVASLAQAPTPPATPPTVDGHNPAAAASGAGVAAGAGAGAGAGSGDVVFPASGAGYEIVEEARVECGSLVKPFVGRKFRDGHIEILRQVVKAALADAEQAKANYVYM
;
A
#
# COMPACT_ATOMS: atom_id res chain seq x y z
N MET A 1 2.69 16.68 -6.01
CA MET A 1 2.89 16.20 -4.62
C MET A 1 4.01 15.17 -4.66
N PRO A 2 5.00 15.20 -3.74
CA PRO A 2 6.00 14.14 -3.63
C PRO A 2 5.35 12.75 -3.47
N LEU A 3 5.82 11.80 -4.26
CA LEU A 3 5.46 10.39 -4.17
C LEU A 3 6.56 9.62 -3.41
N LEU A 4 6.15 8.73 -2.52
CA LEU A 4 6.97 7.72 -1.86
C LEU A 4 6.48 6.35 -2.32
N THR A 5 7.40 5.44 -2.63
CA THR A 5 7.07 4.04 -2.93
C THR A 5 7.76 3.12 -1.94
N PHE A 6 7.02 2.13 -1.44
CA PHE A 6 7.48 1.10 -0.51
C PHE A 6 7.20 -0.26 -1.11
N ASN A 7 8.20 -1.12 -1.02
CA ASN A 7 8.10 -2.53 -1.32
C ASN A 7 8.53 -3.25 -0.05
N LEU A 8 7.63 -4.03 0.53
CA LEU A 8 7.87 -4.76 1.76
C LEU A 8 7.55 -6.22 1.48
N SER A 9 8.41 -7.14 1.90
CA SER A 9 8.06 -8.56 1.94
C SER A 9 8.08 -9.05 3.39
N TYR A 10 7.46 -10.20 3.65
CA TYR A 10 7.60 -10.93 4.89
C TYR A 10 7.41 -12.43 4.63
N PRO A 11 8.41 -13.27 4.92
CA PRO A 11 8.33 -14.70 4.61
C PRO A 11 7.31 -15.38 5.52
N LEU A 12 6.51 -16.29 4.96
CA LEU A 12 5.61 -17.11 5.75
C LEU A 12 6.41 -18.23 6.44
N PRO A 13 6.17 -18.51 7.73
CA PRO A 13 6.64 -19.72 8.38
C PRO A 13 6.18 -20.97 7.62
N ALA A 14 6.96 -22.05 7.64
CA ALA A 14 6.70 -23.26 6.85
C ALA A 14 5.36 -23.93 7.22
N GLU A 15 4.94 -23.80 8.47
CA GLU A 15 3.67 -24.28 9.02
C GLU A 15 2.45 -23.42 8.60
N CYS A 16 2.69 -22.21 8.08
CA CYS A 16 1.65 -21.28 7.66
C CYS A 16 1.24 -21.55 6.21
N GLN A 17 0.02 -22.07 6.01
CA GLN A 17 -0.51 -22.23 4.67
C GLN A 17 -0.86 -20.86 4.05
N PRO A 18 -0.50 -20.60 2.79
CA PRO A 18 -0.75 -19.31 2.12
C PRO A 18 -2.24 -18.95 2.09
N GLN A 19 -3.13 -19.95 1.96
CA GLN A 19 -4.57 -19.74 1.97
C GLN A 19 -5.06 -19.13 3.28
N ARG A 20 -4.49 -19.51 4.43
CA ARG A 20 -4.90 -18.92 5.72
C ARG A 20 -4.51 -17.44 5.83
N VAL A 21 -3.38 -17.07 5.26
CA VAL A 21 -2.98 -15.65 5.18
C VAL A 21 -3.92 -14.89 4.24
N LEU A 22 -4.30 -15.47 3.11
CA LEU A 22 -5.31 -14.88 2.22
C LEU A 22 -6.68 -14.72 2.92
N ASP A 23 -7.14 -15.72 3.65
CA ASP A 23 -8.39 -15.68 4.40
C ASP A 23 -8.33 -14.59 5.50
N ALA A 24 -7.18 -14.44 6.17
CA ALA A 24 -6.95 -13.35 7.13
C ALA A 24 -6.97 -11.97 6.45
N LEU A 25 -6.31 -11.81 5.30
CA LEU A 25 -6.34 -10.57 4.53
C LEU A 25 -7.75 -10.21 4.08
N HIS A 26 -8.53 -11.19 3.59
CA HIS A 26 -9.90 -10.99 3.09
C HIS A 26 -10.90 -10.59 4.17
N ARG A 27 -10.56 -10.71 5.46
CA ARG A 27 -11.34 -10.12 6.56
C ARG A 27 -11.13 -8.63 6.75
N TYR A 28 -10.10 -8.04 6.13
CA TYR A 28 -9.70 -6.63 6.22
C TYR A 28 -9.26 -6.14 7.61
N GLU A 29 -9.90 -6.56 8.69
CA GLU A 29 -9.58 -6.15 10.06
C GLU A 29 -8.12 -6.39 10.44
N PRO A 30 -7.47 -7.52 10.05
CA PRO A 30 -6.04 -7.72 10.32
C PRO A 30 -5.11 -6.71 9.63
N LEU A 31 -5.59 -5.94 8.66
CA LEU A 31 -4.83 -4.84 8.03
C LEU A 31 -5.01 -3.50 8.76
N ILE A 32 -5.97 -3.39 9.67
CA ILE A 32 -6.32 -2.15 10.39
C ILE A 32 -5.83 -2.22 11.84
N THR A 33 -6.19 -3.29 12.55
CA THR A 33 -6.01 -3.41 14.00
C THR A 33 -4.57 -3.46 14.51
N PRO A 34 -3.56 -3.91 13.73
CA PRO A 34 -2.17 -3.89 14.17
C PRO A 34 -1.52 -2.51 14.28
N ASN A 35 -2.15 -1.46 13.76
CA ASN A 35 -1.52 -0.15 13.71
C ASN A 35 -1.34 0.41 15.15
N PRO A 36 -0.10 0.69 15.60
CA PRO A 36 0.15 1.17 16.96
C PRO A 36 -0.44 2.56 17.25
N TYR A 37 -0.83 3.30 16.21
CA TYR A 37 -1.48 4.61 16.33
C TYR A 37 -3.00 4.52 16.28
N LEU A 38 -3.59 3.33 16.13
CA LEU A 38 -5.03 3.16 16.05
C LEU A 38 -5.72 3.57 17.37
N ALA A 39 -6.62 4.54 17.29
CA ALA A 39 -7.48 4.95 18.40
C ALA A 39 -8.85 4.24 18.33
N SER A 40 -9.46 4.23 17.14
CA SER A 40 -10.70 3.50 16.88
C SER A 40 -10.86 3.24 15.38
N TRP A 41 -11.78 2.35 15.02
CA TRP A 41 -12.16 2.15 13.62
C TRP A 41 -13.61 1.71 13.55
N ARG A 42 -14.24 1.97 12.40
CA ARG A 42 -15.58 1.44 12.10
C ARG A 42 -15.73 1.15 10.62
N ARG A 43 -16.58 0.17 10.31
CA ARG A 43 -17.06 -0.03 8.93
C ARG A 43 -18.04 1.09 8.57
N ARG A 44 -18.01 1.54 7.31
CA ARG A 44 -18.96 2.54 6.76
C ARG A 44 -19.56 2.02 5.45
N PRO A 45 -20.69 2.60 4.99
CA PRO A 45 -21.18 2.34 3.64
C PRO A 45 -20.13 2.67 2.58
N VAL A 46 -20.06 1.86 1.53
CA VAL A 46 -19.18 2.11 0.38
C VAL A 46 -19.81 3.21 -0.47
N ASP A 47 -19.10 4.32 -0.64
CA ASP A 47 -19.47 5.37 -1.58
C ASP A 47 -18.84 5.07 -2.95
N LEU A 48 -19.67 4.78 -3.95
CA LEU A 48 -19.21 4.43 -5.29
C LEU A 48 -18.50 5.59 -5.99
N THR A 49 -18.77 6.84 -5.60
CA THR A 49 -18.08 8.01 -6.16
C THR A 49 -16.59 8.06 -5.77
N GLU A 50 -16.20 7.34 -4.71
CA GLU A 50 -14.79 7.20 -4.31
C GLU A 50 -14.02 6.18 -5.18
N ILE A 51 -14.73 5.37 -5.98
CA ILE A 51 -14.18 4.17 -6.63
C ILE A 51 -14.31 4.22 -8.15
N VAL A 52 -15.44 4.70 -8.68
CA VAL A 52 -15.84 4.51 -10.09
C VAL A 52 -14.81 5.01 -11.11
N ASP A 53 -14.10 6.09 -10.77
CA ASP A 53 -13.07 6.70 -11.64
C ASP A 53 -11.64 6.45 -11.14
N ASP A 54 -11.45 5.63 -10.10
CA ASP A 54 -10.12 5.32 -9.55
C ASP A 54 -9.57 4.03 -10.17
N PRO A 55 -8.59 4.10 -11.10
CA PRO A 55 -8.04 2.93 -11.79
C PRO A 55 -7.28 1.98 -10.87
N PHE A 56 -7.07 2.34 -9.61
CA PHE A 56 -6.51 1.45 -8.60
C PHE A 56 -7.45 0.28 -8.25
N PHE A 57 -8.76 0.52 -8.34
CA PHE A 57 -9.76 -0.53 -8.17
C PHE A 57 -10.10 -1.12 -9.53
N THR A 58 -9.96 -2.44 -9.65
CA THR A 58 -10.05 -3.16 -10.92
C THR A 58 -11.15 -4.22 -10.87
N GLU A 59 -11.60 -4.66 -12.04
CA GLU A 59 -12.73 -5.58 -12.21
C GLU A 59 -12.45 -7.00 -11.69
N ASP A 60 -11.18 -7.38 -11.52
CA ASP A 60 -10.76 -8.66 -10.92
C ASP A 60 -10.99 -8.72 -9.40
N GLY A 61 -11.31 -7.57 -8.78
CA GLY A 61 -11.56 -7.49 -7.36
C GLY A 61 -13.01 -7.78 -7.01
N THR A 62 -13.21 -8.37 -5.84
CA THR A 62 -14.52 -8.68 -5.28
C THR A 62 -14.69 -8.02 -3.91
N ALA A 63 -15.93 -7.98 -3.42
CA ALA A 63 -16.32 -7.54 -2.07
C ALA A 63 -15.64 -6.25 -1.57
N LEU A 64 -16.09 -5.11 -2.09
CA LEU A 64 -15.68 -3.81 -1.58
C LEU A 64 -16.09 -3.63 -0.12
N ALA A 65 -15.20 -3.03 0.67
CA ALA A 65 -15.48 -2.61 2.03
C ALA A 65 -14.89 -1.22 2.24
N ALA A 66 -15.60 -0.38 2.99
CA ALA A 66 -15.13 0.93 3.37
C ALA A 66 -15.05 1.02 4.89
N PHE A 67 -13.99 1.64 5.38
CA PHE A 67 -13.79 1.88 6.80
C PHE A 67 -13.46 3.34 7.05
N GLU A 68 -13.69 3.76 8.28
CA GLU A 68 -13.16 4.98 8.85
C GLU A 68 -12.22 4.58 9.98
N VAL A 69 -10.94 4.86 9.79
CA VAL A 69 -9.87 4.54 10.74
C VAL A 69 -9.48 5.85 11.44
N VAL A 70 -9.50 5.87 12.76
CA VAL A 70 -9.07 7.03 13.56
C VAL A 70 -7.71 6.71 14.15
N GLU A 71 -6.71 7.48 13.76
CA GLU A 71 -5.36 7.35 14.30
C GLU A 71 -5.04 8.51 15.25
N ASN A 72 -4.45 8.21 16.41
CA ASN A 72 -3.90 9.20 17.31
C ASN A 72 -2.47 9.56 16.89
N ILE A 73 -2.31 10.71 16.24
CA ILE A 73 -1.02 11.21 15.79
C ILE A 73 -0.43 12.10 16.87
N VAL A 74 0.68 11.66 17.47
CA VAL A 74 1.50 12.50 18.36
C VAL A 74 2.15 13.62 17.54
N LEU A 75 1.71 14.86 17.76
CA LEU A 75 2.25 16.07 17.13
C LEU A 75 3.53 16.54 17.86
N VAL A 76 3.48 16.50 19.19
CA VAL A 76 4.61 16.82 20.07
C VAL A 76 4.66 15.75 21.17
N PRO A 77 5.73 14.93 21.24
CA PRO A 77 5.85 13.89 22.26
C PRO A 77 5.64 14.45 23.67
N GLY A 78 4.67 13.88 24.39
CA GLY A 78 4.33 14.26 25.77
C GLY A 78 3.53 15.56 25.92
N VAL A 79 3.22 16.29 24.84
CA VAL A 79 2.55 17.60 24.92
C VAL A 79 1.24 17.62 24.14
N ALA A 80 1.23 17.10 22.91
CA ALA A 80 0.04 17.18 22.04
C ALA A 80 -0.08 15.97 21.12
N SER A 81 -1.27 15.40 21.08
CA SER A 81 -1.71 14.46 20.06
C SER A 81 -2.99 14.94 19.39
N LYS A 82 -3.26 14.40 18.20
CA LYS A 82 -4.41 14.76 17.37
C LYS A 82 -4.98 13.48 16.79
N ASP A 83 -6.28 13.28 16.99
CA ASP A 83 -7.02 12.24 16.27
C ASP A 83 -7.21 12.67 14.82
N VAL A 84 -6.79 11.80 13.91
CA VAL A 84 -6.90 11.97 12.47
C VAL A 84 -7.79 10.87 11.93
N VAL A 85 -8.87 11.29 11.28
CA VAL A 85 -9.80 10.40 10.59
C VAL A 85 -9.26 10.11 9.19
N ILE A 86 -9.16 8.82 8.88
CA ILE A 86 -8.62 8.29 7.64
C ILE A 86 -9.68 7.37 7.01
N PRO A 87 -10.51 7.90 6.10
CA PRO A 87 -11.36 7.05 5.28
C PRO A 87 -10.49 6.15 4.40
N CYS A 88 -10.80 4.86 4.38
CA CYS A 88 -10.18 3.90 3.47
C CYS A 88 -11.24 3.04 2.78
N VAL A 89 -10.90 2.59 1.57
CA VAL A 89 -11.68 1.66 0.77
C VAL A 89 -10.78 0.50 0.43
N MET A 90 -11.26 -0.72 0.67
CA MET A 90 -10.56 -1.97 0.45
C MET A 90 -11.33 -2.85 -0.54
N GLN A 91 -10.57 -3.57 -1.37
CA GLN A 91 -11.08 -4.53 -2.33
C GLN A 91 -10.22 -5.79 -2.25
N ARG A 92 -10.83 -6.95 -2.04
CA ARG A 92 -10.13 -8.24 -2.12
C ARG A 92 -10.02 -8.68 -3.57
N PHE A 93 -9.01 -9.46 -3.89
CA PHE A 93 -8.85 -10.15 -5.18
C PHE A 93 -8.22 -11.52 -4.93
N ALA A 94 -8.08 -12.33 -5.98
CA ALA A 94 -7.74 -13.75 -5.86
C ALA A 94 -6.55 -14.06 -4.94
N ASN A 95 -5.48 -13.25 -5.01
CA ASN A 95 -4.27 -13.44 -4.22
C ASN A 95 -3.97 -12.29 -3.25
N GLY A 96 -4.94 -11.47 -2.88
CA GLY A 96 -4.65 -10.35 -1.98
C GLY A 96 -5.77 -9.36 -1.69
N VAL A 97 -5.37 -8.19 -1.20
CA VAL A 97 -6.22 -7.03 -0.90
C VAL A 97 -5.53 -5.77 -1.39
N ARG A 98 -6.31 -4.84 -1.94
CA ARG A 98 -5.87 -3.49 -2.29
C ARG A 98 -6.66 -2.47 -1.48
N CYS A 99 -5.98 -1.47 -0.93
CA CYS A 99 -6.56 -0.43 -0.09
C CYS A 99 -6.13 0.94 -0.60
N ARG A 100 -7.09 1.86 -0.68
CA ARG A 100 -6.86 3.26 -0.94
C ARG A 100 -7.38 4.08 0.23
N SER A 101 -6.57 5.01 0.73
CA SER A 101 -6.97 5.92 1.81
C SER A 101 -6.60 7.37 1.49
N VAL A 102 -7.40 8.28 2.07
CA VAL A 102 -7.20 9.73 1.92
C VAL A 102 -7.26 10.36 3.29
N ALA A 103 -6.11 10.71 3.86
CA ALA A 103 -6.03 11.36 5.16
C ALA A 103 -6.07 12.89 5.04
N MET A 104 -6.23 13.56 6.18
CA MET A 104 -6.13 15.01 6.28
C MET A 104 -4.80 15.54 5.70
N GLY A 105 -4.83 16.76 5.14
CA GLY A 105 -3.64 17.38 4.55
C GLY A 105 -3.28 16.87 3.14
N GLY A 106 -4.19 16.14 2.50
CA GLY A 106 -4.01 15.66 1.12
C GLY A 106 -3.05 14.47 1.00
N VAL A 107 -2.81 13.75 2.11
CA VAL A 107 -2.03 12.51 2.08
C VAL A 107 -2.89 11.41 1.49
N ARG A 108 -2.41 10.78 0.42
CA ARG A 108 -3.09 9.66 -0.24
C ARG A 108 -2.19 8.44 -0.18
N VAL A 109 -2.77 7.30 0.18
CA VAL A 109 -2.08 6.02 0.24
C VAL A 109 -2.79 5.04 -0.66
N TRP A 110 -2.00 4.28 -1.41
CA TRP A 110 -2.43 3.09 -2.13
C TRP A 110 -1.54 1.95 -1.68
N SER A 111 -2.11 0.90 -1.11
CA SER A 111 -1.39 -0.29 -0.65
C SER A 111 -2.01 -1.53 -1.27
N THR A 112 -1.18 -2.41 -1.82
CA THR A 112 -1.60 -3.71 -2.34
C THR A 112 -0.83 -4.80 -1.62
N TRP A 113 -1.53 -5.63 -0.86
CA TRP A 113 -0.99 -6.83 -0.22
C TRP A 113 -1.26 -8.04 -1.10
N ARG A 114 -0.25 -8.89 -1.30
CA ARG A 114 -0.38 -10.15 -2.03
C ARG A 114 0.30 -11.28 -1.28
N VAL A 115 -0.21 -12.50 -1.44
CA VAL A 115 0.50 -13.72 -1.06
C VAL A 115 1.08 -14.33 -2.32
N LEU A 116 2.40 -14.47 -2.38
CA LEU A 116 3.14 -14.96 -3.54
C LEU A 116 4.12 -16.06 -3.12
N PRO A 117 4.52 -16.97 -4.03
CA PRO A 117 5.69 -17.81 -3.80
C PRO A 117 6.94 -16.95 -3.55
N ALA A 118 7.77 -17.37 -2.61
CA ALA A 118 8.95 -16.62 -2.20
C ALA A 118 9.88 -16.34 -3.39
N GLY A 119 10.32 -15.09 -3.53
CA GLY A 119 11.22 -14.64 -4.61
C GLY A 119 10.51 -14.29 -5.91
N GLN A 120 9.17 -14.40 -6.00
CA GLN A 120 8.41 -13.87 -7.14
C GLN A 120 8.14 -12.36 -7.04
N PHE A 121 8.42 -11.76 -5.88
CA PHE A 121 8.30 -10.32 -5.72
C PHE A 121 9.52 -9.60 -6.31
N THR A 122 9.43 -9.20 -7.57
CA THR A 122 10.41 -8.32 -8.21
C THR A 122 10.01 -6.87 -7.96
N SER A 123 10.79 -6.16 -7.14
CA SER A 123 10.59 -4.72 -6.95
C SER A 123 11.00 -3.97 -8.23
N ASP A 124 10.06 -3.79 -9.15
CA ASP A 124 10.27 -3.03 -10.39
C ASP A 124 10.30 -1.51 -10.09
N ILE A 125 11.29 -1.07 -9.32
CA ILE A 125 11.66 0.34 -9.20
C ILE A 125 13.00 0.53 -9.92
N SER A 126 12.90 0.58 -11.23
CA SER A 126 13.93 1.23 -12.04
C SER A 126 13.89 2.72 -11.70
N THR A 127 14.80 3.15 -10.83
CA THR A 127 15.16 4.57 -10.71
C THR A 127 15.57 5.02 -12.10
N PRO A 128 14.99 6.09 -12.70
CA PRO A 128 15.52 6.61 -13.96
C PRO A 128 16.92 7.11 -13.68
N SER A 129 17.94 6.35 -14.13
CA SER A 129 19.33 6.74 -14.00
C SER A 129 19.53 8.05 -14.74
N SER A 130 19.68 9.12 -13.96
CA SER A 130 20.21 10.38 -14.44
C SER A 130 21.55 10.09 -15.09
N LYS A 131 21.64 10.32 -16.40
CA LYS A 131 22.88 10.32 -17.18
C LYS A 131 23.93 11.20 -16.49
N SER A 132 24.77 10.63 -15.64
CA SER A 132 25.99 11.26 -15.18
C SER A 132 27.03 11.10 -16.27
N SER A 133 27.17 12.17 -17.06
CA SER A 133 28.25 12.40 -18.01
C SER A 133 29.61 12.22 -17.34
N SER A 134 30.26 11.07 -17.54
CA SER A 134 31.68 10.90 -17.30
C SER A 134 32.46 11.67 -18.37
N LYS A 135 33.00 12.82 -17.97
CA LYS A 135 34.08 13.54 -18.68
C LYS A 135 35.31 12.62 -18.75
N SER A 136 35.55 12.02 -19.91
CA SER A 136 36.88 11.49 -20.28
C SER A 136 37.44 12.33 -21.41
N SER A 137 38.49 13.06 -21.08
CA SER A 137 39.32 13.88 -21.95
C SER A 137 40.08 13.01 -22.95
N SER A 138 39.81 13.17 -24.23
CA SER A 138 40.73 12.79 -25.31
C SER A 138 40.60 13.76 -26.48
N LYS A 139 41.76 14.15 -26.99
CA LYS A 139 42.06 15.36 -27.75
C LYS A 139 42.45 14.96 -29.18
N SER A 140 41.65 15.33 -30.18
CA SER A 140 41.99 15.35 -31.62
C SER A 140 40.82 16.00 -32.38
N SER A 141 40.87 17.29 -32.76
CA SER A 141 41.52 17.92 -33.91
C SER A 141 40.92 17.60 -35.29
N SER A 142 40.35 18.65 -35.91
CA SER A 142 40.15 18.90 -37.36
C SER A 142 38.98 18.14 -38.04
N LYS A 143 38.19 18.67 -38.99
CA LYS A 143 38.11 19.98 -39.67
C LYS A 143 36.81 20.01 -40.50
N SER A 144 36.25 21.21 -40.71
CA SER A 144 35.52 21.67 -41.93
C SER A 144 34.11 21.10 -42.20
N SER A 145 33.03 21.88 -42.09
CA SER A 145 32.50 22.95 -42.97
C SER A 145 31.50 22.43 -44.02
N GLY A 146 30.25 22.91 -44.00
CA GLY A 146 29.37 22.73 -45.16
C GLY A 146 27.86 22.92 -44.94
N ARG A 147 27.42 24.18 -45.08
CA ARG A 147 26.21 24.64 -45.81
C ARG A 147 24.78 24.28 -45.36
N THR A 148 24.08 25.38 -45.13
CA THR A 148 22.64 25.69 -45.15
C THR A 148 21.96 25.52 -46.52
N SER A 149 20.65 25.21 -46.54
CA SER A 149 19.58 25.70 -47.45
C SER A 149 18.38 24.72 -47.35
N ARG A 150 17.22 25.08 -46.81
CA ARG A 150 16.10 25.85 -47.41
C ARG A 150 15.46 25.12 -48.60
N ASP A 151 14.23 24.64 -48.41
CA ASP A 151 13.08 24.59 -49.34
C ASP A 151 11.99 23.74 -48.68
N GLU A 152 10.83 24.25 -48.24
CA GLU A 152 9.72 24.91 -48.96
C GLU A 152 8.75 23.92 -49.62
N ALA A 153 7.46 24.29 -49.52
CA ALA A 153 6.27 23.75 -50.19
C ALA A 153 5.53 22.57 -49.51
N ARG A 154 4.41 22.82 -48.81
CA ARG A 154 3.06 23.14 -49.34
C ARG A 154 2.28 21.87 -49.70
N ARG A 155 1.27 21.55 -48.88
CA ARG A 155 -0.07 21.13 -49.35
C ARG A 155 -1.05 21.01 -48.19
N SER A 156 -1.93 22.00 -48.13
CA SER A 156 -3.21 22.02 -47.46
C SER A 156 -4.15 20.96 -48.05
N ARG A 157 -4.85 20.22 -47.19
CA ARG A 157 -6.18 19.66 -47.50
C ARG A 157 -6.96 19.53 -46.19
N SER A 158 -7.96 20.39 -46.07
CA SER A 158 -9.15 20.21 -45.24
C SER A 158 -9.84 18.88 -45.58
N HIS A 159 -10.64 18.34 -44.67
CA HIS A 159 -11.93 17.63 -44.85
C HIS A 159 -12.27 16.96 -43.50
N SER A 160 -13.28 17.48 -42.80
CA SER A 160 -14.04 16.77 -41.75
C SER A 160 -15.30 16.21 -42.44
N PRO A 161 -15.86 15.04 -42.03
CA PRO A 161 -16.88 15.06 -40.99
C PRO A 161 -16.99 13.80 -40.11
N THR A 162 -17.53 14.02 -38.91
CA THR A 162 -18.57 13.26 -38.17
C THR A 162 -18.85 11.80 -38.56
N ALA A 163 -18.61 10.86 -37.63
CA ALA A 163 -19.57 9.86 -37.14
C ALA A 163 -18.89 8.84 -36.21
N SER A 164 -19.51 8.61 -35.04
CA SER A 164 -19.22 7.58 -34.03
C SER A 164 -19.47 6.15 -34.58
N PRO A 165 -19.00 5.05 -33.93
CA PRO A 165 -19.74 4.53 -32.78
C PRO A 165 -18.92 3.75 -31.71
N ALA A 166 -19.59 3.51 -30.58
CA ALA A 166 -19.50 2.32 -29.73
C ALA A 166 -18.26 2.10 -28.85
N GLN A 167 -18.42 2.35 -27.54
CA GLN A 167 -18.00 1.42 -26.50
C GLN A 167 -19.06 1.37 -25.41
N ALA A 168 -19.56 0.15 -25.18
CA ALA A 168 -20.67 -0.22 -24.32
C ALA A 168 -20.17 -0.52 -22.87
N PRO A 169 -21.04 -0.95 -21.93
CA PRO A 169 -21.62 -0.11 -20.90
C PRO A 169 -21.00 -0.34 -19.50
N VAL A 170 -20.92 0.73 -18.71
CA VAL A 170 -20.56 0.79 -17.27
C VAL A 170 -21.57 0.11 -16.33
N ALA A 171 -22.21 -0.98 -16.75
CA ALA A 171 -23.27 -1.65 -16.00
C ALA A 171 -22.78 -2.80 -15.10
N ALA A 172 -21.52 -3.22 -15.18
CA ALA A 172 -21.00 -4.38 -14.43
C ALA A 172 -20.55 -4.05 -12.99
N VAL A 173 -20.08 -2.82 -12.73
CA VAL A 173 -19.60 -2.41 -11.39
C VAL A 173 -20.75 -2.17 -10.39
N ALA A 174 -21.96 -1.90 -10.87
CA ALA A 174 -23.14 -1.71 -10.02
C ALA A 174 -23.68 -3.01 -9.40
N SER A 175 -23.32 -4.18 -9.95
CA SER A 175 -23.84 -5.48 -9.48
C SER A 175 -23.04 -6.07 -8.31
N LEU A 176 -21.90 -5.49 -7.94
CA LEU A 176 -21.05 -5.97 -6.83
C LEU A 176 -21.42 -5.38 -5.45
N ALA A 177 -22.49 -4.59 -5.37
CA ALA A 177 -22.82 -3.78 -4.20
C ALA A 177 -23.82 -4.41 -3.20
N GLN A 178 -24.21 -5.67 -3.34
CA GLN A 178 -25.14 -6.33 -2.40
C GLN A 178 -24.49 -7.52 -1.69
N ALA A 179 -23.82 -7.23 -0.57
CA ALA A 179 -23.65 -8.19 0.52
C ALA A 179 -24.73 -7.93 1.58
N PRO A 180 -25.28 -8.98 2.21
CA PRO A 180 -26.41 -8.86 3.14
C PRO A 180 -26.08 -7.94 4.31
N THR A 181 -27.05 -7.09 4.68
CA THR A 181 -27.01 -6.21 5.86
C THR A 181 -26.65 -7.00 7.11
N PRO A 182 -25.62 -6.60 7.89
CA PRO A 182 -25.34 -7.23 9.17
C PRO A 182 -26.45 -6.87 10.19
N PRO A 183 -26.78 -7.78 11.13
CA PRO A 183 -27.66 -7.45 12.25
C PRO A 183 -27.01 -6.41 13.18
N ALA A 184 -27.88 -5.71 13.90
CA ALA A 184 -27.64 -4.54 14.73
C ALA A 184 -26.38 -4.57 15.61
N THR A 185 -25.66 -3.44 15.59
CA THR A 185 -24.84 -2.82 16.64
C THR A 185 -24.14 -3.75 17.64
N PRO A 186 -22.81 -3.96 17.54
CA PRO A 186 -22.04 -4.41 18.70
C PRO A 186 -21.90 -3.25 19.72
N PRO A 187 -21.80 -3.56 21.02
CA PRO A 187 -21.68 -2.54 22.07
C PRO A 187 -20.39 -1.74 21.92
N THR A 188 -20.46 -0.45 22.25
CA THR A 188 -19.31 0.41 22.57
C THR A 188 -18.42 -0.32 23.56
N VAL A 189 -17.30 -0.87 23.08
CA VAL A 189 -16.23 -1.33 23.98
C VAL A 189 -15.36 -0.12 24.26
N ASP A 190 -15.59 0.50 25.42
CA ASP A 190 -14.59 1.34 26.10
C ASP A 190 -13.42 0.44 26.52
N GLY A 191 -12.63 0.02 25.55
CA GLY A 191 -11.41 -0.75 25.75
C GLY A 191 -10.24 0.21 25.96
N HIS A 192 -10.01 0.62 27.20
CA HIS A 192 -8.72 1.15 27.62
C HIS A 192 -7.64 0.13 27.21
N ASN A 193 -6.73 0.53 26.33
CA ASN A 193 -5.53 -0.25 26.00
C ASN A 193 -4.53 -0.16 27.18
N PRO A 194 -4.30 -1.22 27.98
CA PRO A 194 -3.26 -1.20 28.99
C PRO A 194 -1.98 -1.77 28.38
N ALA A 195 -1.36 -1.03 27.47
CA ALA A 195 -0.05 -1.37 26.91
C ALA A 195 0.93 -0.19 27.03
N ALA A 196 1.12 0.29 28.27
CA ALA A 196 2.16 1.26 28.61
C ALA A 196 2.64 1.06 30.05
N ALA A 197 3.21 -0.11 30.34
CA ALA A 197 3.99 -0.34 31.56
C ALA A 197 4.95 -1.52 31.35
N ALA A 198 6.10 -1.26 30.72
CA ALA A 198 7.26 -2.13 30.81
C ALA A 198 8.49 -1.26 31.01
N SER A 199 8.86 -1.14 32.28
CA SER A 199 10.10 -0.58 32.80
C SER A 199 11.28 -1.52 32.56
N GLY A 200 12.39 -0.98 32.05
CA GLY A 200 13.75 -1.34 32.49
C GLY A 200 14.52 -2.42 31.72
N ALA A 201 15.80 -2.09 31.45
CA ALA A 201 16.90 -2.90 30.91
C ALA A 201 16.76 -3.32 29.43
N GLY A 202 17.57 -2.88 28.46
CA GLY A 202 18.96 -2.41 28.51
C GLY A 202 19.81 -3.34 27.65
N VAL A 203 19.95 -3.06 26.35
CA VAL A 203 21.11 -3.46 25.54
C VAL A 203 21.32 -2.40 24.46
N ALA A 204 22.48 -1.74 24.51
CA ALA A 204 23.00 -0.84 23.50
C ALA A 204 23.73 -1.63 22.40
N ALA A 205 23.55 -1.25 21.14
CA ALA A 205 24.64 -1.17 20.14
C ALA A 205 24.09 -0.71 18.78
N GLY A 206 24.81 0.21 18.14
CA GLY A 206 24.72 0.39 16.68
C GLY A 206 24.29 1.78 16.21
N ALA A 207 25.11 2.80 16.50
CA ALA A 207 25.04 4.09 15.82
C ALA A 207 25.39 3.94 14.33
N GLY A 208 24.50 4.41 13.46
CA GLY A 208 24.72 4.53 12.02
C GLY A 208 23.94 5.72 11.48
N ALA A 209 24.57 6.89 11.53
CA ALA A 209 24.04 8.13 10.97
C ALA A 209 24.08 8.06 9.43
N GLY A 210 22.92 8.11 8.79
CA GLY A 210 22.80 8.20 7.34
C GLY A 210 21.49 8.91 6.97
N ALA A 211 21.59 10.20 6.65
CA ALA A 211 20.48 11.01 6.15
C ALA A 211 20.12 10.55 4.73
N GLY A 212 18.95 9.94 4.57
CA GLY A 212 18.42 9.55 3.26
C GLY A 212 16.91 9.33 3.32
N ALA A 213 16.13 10.36 3.03
CA ALA A 213 14.68 10.25 2.85
C ALA A 213 14.38 9.65 1.46
N GLY A 214 14.65 8.36 1.29
CA GLY A 214 14.45 7.63 0.04
C GLY A 214 13.35 6.58 0.15
N SER A 215 12.63 6.33 -0.95
CA SER A 215 12.00 5.03 -1.21
C SER A 215 12.95 3.93 -0.76
N GLY A 216 12.44 2.95 -0.02
CA GLY A 216 13.31 1.87 0.46
C GLY A 216 12.55 0.57 0.41
N ASP A 217 13.20 -0.42 -0.16
CA ASP A 217 12.78 -1.80 -0.19
C ASP A 217 13.15 -2.44 1.17
N VAL A 218 12.27 -3.25 1.75
CA VAL A 218 12.64 -4.20 2.80
C VAL A 218 12.32 -5.58 2.29
N VAL A 219 13.32 -6.22 1.70
CA VAL A 219 13.25 -7.61 1.29
C VAL A 219 13.90 -8.44 2.38
N PHE A 220 13.13 -9.33 3.01
CA PHE A 220 13.70 -10.38 3.85
C PHE A 220 14.24 -11.49 2.94
N PRO A 221 15.32 -12.19 3.32
CA PRO A 221 15.89 -13.23 2.48
C PRO A 221 14.85 -14.30 2.18
N ALA A 222 14.50 -14.46 0.90
CA ALA A 222 13.60 -15.50 0.42
C ALA A 222 14.21 -16.87 0.71
N SER A 223 13.61 -17.63 1.64
CA SER A 223 13.88 -19.07 1.75
C SER A 223 13.24 -19.73 0.53
N GLY A 224 14.06 -20.27 -0.38
CA GLY A 224 13.67 -20.71 -1.74
C GLY A 224 12.67 -21.86 -1.85
N ALA A 225 11.90 -22.17 -0.80
CA ALA A 225 10.87 -23.21 -0.77
C ALA A 225 9.59 -22.78 -0.01
N GLY A 226 9.26 -21.49 0.00
CA GLY A 226 8.15 -20.95 0.80
C GLY A 226 7.23 -19.99 0.06
N TYR A 227 6.27 -19.43 0.80
CA TYR A 227 5.45 -18.29 0.38
C TYR A 227 5.88 -17.05 1.16
N GLU A 228 5.56 -15.87 0.64
CA GLU A 228 5.73 -14.59 1.32
C GLU A 228 4.48 -13.73 1.15
N ILE A 229 4.20 -12.89 2.15
CA ILE A 229 3.26 -11.79 2.02
C ILE A 229 4.05 -10.56 1.61
N VAL A 230 3.61 -9.89 0.54
CA VAL A 230 4.26 -8.70 0.00
C VAL A 230 3.30 -7.54 0.01
N GLU A 231 3.84 -6.34 0.21
CA GLU A 231 3.13 -5.09 0.06
C GLU A 231 3.84 -4.19 -0.95
N GLU A 232 3.10 -3.75 -1.97
CA GLU A 232 3.45 -2.59 -2.78
C GLU A 232 2.62 -1.41 -2.31
N ALA A 233 3.28 -0.37 -1.80
CA ALA A 233 2.62 0.83 -1.30
C ALA A 233 3.13 2.11 -1.96
N ARG A 234 2.22 3.04 -2.20
CA ARG A 234 2.47 4.36 -2.76
C ARG A 234 1.85 5.40 -1.86
N VAL A 235 2.62 6.42 -1.48
CA VAL A 235 2.16 7.49 -0.60
C VAL A 235 2.46 8.84 -1.24
N GLU A 236 1.41 9.58 -1.57
CA GLU A 236 1.49 10.98 -1.94
C GLU A 236 1.33 11.82 -0.68
N CYS A 237 2.30 12.71 -0.41
CA CYS A 237 2.24 13.58 0.76
C CYS A 237 3.01 14.90 0.51
N GLY A 238 2.69 15.93 1.28
CA GLY A 238 3.43 17.21 1.23
C GLY A 238 4.90 17.03 1.59
N SER A 239 5.79 17.82 0.99
CA SER A 239 7.24 17.74 1.22
C SER A 239 7.63 17.90 2.69
N LEU A 240 6.89 18.70 3.45
CA LEU A 240 7.11 18.96 4.88
C LEU A 240 6.89 17.71 5.76
N VAL A 241 5.92 16.85 5.41
CA VAL A 241 5.57 15.66 6.20
C VAL A 241 6.24 14.38 5.69
N LYS A 242 6.77 14.39 4.47
CA LYS A 242 7.43 13.25 3.81
C LYS A 242 8.40 12.45 4.69
N PRO A 243 9.37 13.04 5.42
CA PRO A 243 10.31 12.26 6.23
C PRO A 243 9.64 11.53 7.41
N PHE A 244 8.60 12.13 8.00
CA PHE A 244 7.85 11.52 9.11
C PHE A 244 6.94 10.40 8.62
N VAL A 245 6.21 10.66 7.52
CA VAL A 245 5.35 9.68 6.87
C VAL A 245 6.17 8.47 6.44
N GLY A 246 7.30 8.66 5.75
CA GLY A 246 8.07 7.54 5.23
C GLY A 246 8.66 6.60 6.28
N ARG A 247 9.06 7.11 7.46
CA ARG A 247 9.54 6.26 8.56
C ARG A 247 8.40 5.51 9.24
N LYS A 248 7.36 6.24 9.70
CA LYS A 248 6.22 5.63 10.39
C LYS A 248 5.47 4.62 9.52
N PHE A 249 5.32 4.94 8.23
CA PHE A 249 4.67 4.05 7.27
C PHE A 249 5.39 2.71 7.19
N ARG A 250 6.71 2.71 6.97
CA ARG A 250 7.51 1.48 6.89
C ARG A 250 7.38 0.63 8.15
N ASP A 251 7.59 1.25 9.32
CA ASP A 251 7.62 0.51 10.59
C ASP A 251 6.24 -0.07 10.92
N GLY A 252 5.18 0.72 10.73
CA GLY A 252 3.80 0.28 10.95
C GLY A 252 3.38 -0.84 9.99
N HIS A 253 3.73 -0.72 8.71
CA HIS A 253 3.31 -1.70 7.70
C HIS A 253 4.04 -3.03 7.82
N ILE A 254 5.32 -3.04 8.20
CA ILE A 254 6.01 -4.29 8.55
C ILE A 254 5.32 -4.98 9.74
N GLU A 255 4.89 -4.21 10.74
CA GLU A 255 4.15 -4.77 11.87
C GLU A 255 2.78 -5.33 11.47
N ILE A 256 2.06 -4.65 10.57
CA ILE A 256 0.82 -5.17 9.97
C ILE A 256 1.09 -6.53 9.31
N LEU A 257 2.13 -6.66 8.46
CA LEU A 257 2.45 -7.94 7.80
C LEU A 257 2.70 -9.06 8.81
N ARG A 258 3.47 -8.78 9.88
CA ARG A 258 3.74 -9.75 10.95
C ARG A 258 2.46 -10.18 11.66
N GLN A 259 1.61 -9.23 12.02
CA GLN A 259 0.38 -9.52 12.76
C GLN A 259 -0.66 -10.25 11.91
N VAL A 260 -0.73 -9.99 10.61
CA VAL A 260 -1.55 -10.79 9.67
C VAL A 260 -1.11 -12.25 9.67
N VAL A 261 0.20 -12.51 9.57
CA VAL A 261 0.73 -13.89 9.63
C VAL A 261 0.48 -14.53 10.99
N LYS A 262 0.66 -13.79 12.09
CA LYS A 262 0.35 -14.26 13.44
C LYS A 262 -1.13 -14.61 13.61
N ALA A 263 -2.04 -13.78 13.11
CA ALA A 263 -3.48 -14.04 13.15
C ALA A 263 -3.83 -15.29 12.34
N ALA A 264 -3.25 -15.48 11.15
CA ALA A 264 -3.45 -16.67 10.34
C ALA A 264 -2.96 -17.97 11.02
N LEU A 265 -1.88 -17.89 11.80
CA LEU A 265 -1.39 -19.00 12.62
C LEU A 265 -2.30 -19.27 13.83
N ALA A 266 -2.78 -18.23 14.51
CA ALA A 266 -3.70 -18.38 15.64
C ALA A 266 -5.03 -19.04 15.19
N ASP A 267 -5.57 -18.65 14.04
CA ASP A 267 -6.77 -19.27 13.46
C ASP A 267 -6.55 -20.76 13.15
N ALA A 268 -5.34 -21.14 12.75
CA ALA A 268 -4.97 -22.53 12.53
C ALA A 268 -4.96 -23.35 13.82
N GLU A 269 -4.43 -22.79 14.89
CA GLU A 269 -4.40 -23.43 16.21
C GLU A 269 -5.82 -23.57 16.78
N GLN A 270 -6.63 -22.51 16.67
CA GLN A 270 -8.02 -22.53 17.10
C GLN A 270 -8.85 -23.57 16.31
N ALA A 271 -8.64 -23.66 14.99
CA ALA A 271 -9.33 -24.66 14.16
C ALA A 271 -8.94 -26.10 14.54
N LYS A 272 -7.65 -26.34 14.86
CA LYS A 272 -7.19 -27.65 15.37
C LYS A 272 -7.83 -27.96 16.73
N ALA A 273 -7.87 -26.99 17.63
CA ALA A 273 -8.49 -27.15 18.95
C ALA A 273 -9.98 -27.51 18.82
N ASN A 274 -10.72 -26.81 17.95
CA ASN A 274 -12.14 -27.08 17.74
C ASN A 274 -12.41 -28.49 17.18
N TYR A 275 -11.50 -29.05 16.38
CA TYR A 275 -11.64 -30.42 15.86
C TYR A 275 -11.38 -31.50 16.92
N VAL A 276 -10.56 -31.21 17.93
CA VAL A 276 -10.26 -32.17 19.03
C VAL A 276 -11.44 -32.33 19.99
N TYR A 277 -12.36 -31.36 20.04
CA TYR A 277 -13.55 -31.38 20.92
C TYR A 277 -14.84 -31.81 20.21
N MET A 278 -14.76 -32.36 19.00
CA MET A 278 -15.87 -32.97 18.25
C MET A 278 -15.69 -34.48 18.18
#